data_AF-A0A831NPV9-F1
#
_entry.id   AF-A0A831NPV9-F1
#
_cell.length_a   1.000
_cell.length_b   1.000
_cell.length_c   1.000
_cell.angle_alpha   90.00
_cell.angle_beta   90.00
_cell.angle_gamma   90.00
#
_symmetry.space_group_name_H-M   'P 1'
#
loop_
_entity.id
_entity.type
_entity.pdbx_description
1 polymer ?
#
loop_
_entity_poly.entity_id
_entity_poly.type
_entity_poly.pdbx_seq_one_letter_code
_entity_poly.pdbx_strand_id
1 'polypeptide(L)'
;TDYSKWRSVITIMIGRFEDAKIFEEQAKERGIELTEEMKRWAGIAITKKACKILAKRDYPSKMLVASSRVSPKVNGTQYIWHIEKLAGCNLVYTMNPELIKAFMMLYMDRPIEDKCEESVPDEIMEKLLRVPYFAEGYGETTIPLEDFEKLEPTITTYTQFSKAVIDLENYVRSLF
;
A
#
# COMPACT_ATOMS: atom_id res chain seq x y z
N THR A 1 17.04 19.57 -22.37
CA THR A 1 17.18 18.62 -21.25
C THR A 1 16.66 17.28 -21.70
N ASP A 2 17.43 16.20 -21.57
CA ASP A 2 17.04 14.83 -21.95
C ASP A 2 16.32 14.14 -20.78
N TYR A 3 15.05 13.77 -20.99
CA TYR A 3 14.21 13.09 -20.01
C TYR A 3 13.96 11.60 -20.38
N SER A 4 14.69 11.04 -21.34
CA SER A 4 14.53 9.62 -21.78
C SER A 4 14.66 8.60 -20.65
N LYS A 5 15.44 8.93 -19.61
CA LYS A 5 15.64 8.10 -18.41
C LYS A 5 14.69 8.42 -17.26
N TRP A 6 13.87 9.46 -17.38
CA TRP A 6 12.90 9.79 -16.34
C TRP A 6 11.83 8.71 -16.25
N ARG A 7 11.37 8.45 -15.04
CA ARG A 7 10.33 7.45 -14.75
C ARG A 7 9.29 8.14 -13.87
N SER A 8 8.07 8.24 -14.38
CA SER A 8 6.93 8.69 -13.59
C SER A 8 6.43 7.54 -12.74
N VAL A 9 6.06 7.85 -11.49
CA VAL A 9 5.55 6.86 -10.54
C VAL A 9 4.30 7.37 -9.84
N ILE A 10 3.41 6.45 -9.50
CA ILE A 10 2.24 6.68 -8.66
C ILE A 10 2.48 5.96 -7.34
N THR A 11 2.65 6.71 -6.27
CA THR A 11 3.01 6.15 -4.96
C THR A 11 1.78 5.66 -4.21
N ILE A 12 1.76 4.38 -3.88
CA ILE A 12 0.85 3.81 -2.88
C ILE A 12 1.60 3.58 -1.59
N MET A 13 1.19 4.28 -0.53
CA MET A 13 1.67 4.01 0.84
C MET A 13 0.87 2.82 1.40
N ILE A 14 1.17 1.61 0.89
CA ILE A 14 0.38 0.39 1.12
C ILE A 14 0.07 0.15 2.60
N GLY A 15 1.07 0.27 3.48
CA GLY A 15 0.89 0.15 4.93
C GLY A 15 -0.04 1.21 5.53
N ARG A 16 -0.01 2.44 5.02
CA ARG A 16 -0.92 3.48 5.51
C ARG A 16 -2.36 3.24 5.10
N PHE A 17 -2.57 2.69 3.90
CA PHE A 17 -3.90 2.29 3.45
C PHE A 17 -4.48 1.22 4.39
N GLU A 18 -3.66 0.24 4.76
CA GLU A 18 -4.06 -0.91 5.60
C GLU A 18 -4.23 -0.55 7.07
N ASP A 19 -3.46 0.43 7.56
CA ASP A 19 -3.48 0.92 8.94
C ASP A 19 -4.48 2.08 9.14
N ALA A 20 -5.26 2.45 8.11
CA ALA A 20 -6.21 3.54 8.19
C ALA A 20 -7.29 3.24 9.24
N LYS A 21 -7.53 4.17 10.17
CA LYS A 21 -8.48 3.97 11.28
C LYS A 21 -9.89 3.72 10.79
N ILE A 22 -10.30 4.46 9.75
CA ILE A 22 -11.60 4.31 9.12
C ILE A 22 -11.83 2.91 8.55
N PHE A 23 -10.76 2.21 8.15
CA PHE A 23 -10.86 0.83 7.66
C PHE A 23 -11.28 -0.12 8.79
N GLU A 24 -10.63 0.02 9.94
CA GLU A 24 -10.91 -0.77 11.15
C GLU A 24 -12.29 -0.46 11.72
N GLU A 25 -12.66 0.81 11.81
CA GLU A 25 -13.97 1.26 12.30
C GLU A 25 -15.11 0.67 11.45
N GLN A 26 -15.04 0.83 10.12
CA GLN A 26 -16.07 0.36 9.23
C GLN A 26 -16.17 -1.17 9.15
N ALA A 27 -15.06 -1.89 9.32
CA ALA A 27 -15.07 -3.34 9.40
C ALA A 27 -15.73 -3.82 10.69
N LYS A 28 -15.41 -3.20 11.83
CA LYS A 28 -16.02 -3.51 13.12
C LYS A 28 -17.53 -3.28 13.12
N GLU A 29 -18.01 -2.18 12.54
CA GLU A 29 -19.44 -1.91 12.35
C GLU A 29 -20.19 -3.02 11.62
N ARG A 30 -19.48 -3.80 10.79
CA ARG A 30 -20.04 -4.87 9.96
C ARG A 30 -19.78 -6.26 10.54
N GLY A 31 -19.25 -6.34 11.76
CA GLY A 31 -18.87 -7.59 12.42
C GLY A 31 -17.73 -8.33 11.70
N ILE A 32 -16.86 -7.58 11.01
CA ILE A 32 -15.70 -8.13 10.31
C ILE A 32 -14.46 -7.82 11.14
N GLU A 33 -13.80 -8.86 11.62
CA GLU A 33 -12.48 -8.73 12.25
C GLU A 33 -11.42 -8.58 11.15
N LEU A 34 -10.76 -7.41 11.09
CA LEU A 34 -9.64 -7.19 10.18
C LEU A 34 -8.36 -7.77 10.76
N THR A 35 -8.10 -9.04 10.44
CA THR A 35 -6.84 -9.70 10.76
C THR A 35 -5.67 -9.06 9.99
N GLU A 36 -4.45 -9.24 10.50
CA GLU A 36 -3.25 -8.77 9.80
C GLU A 36 -3.13 -9.36 8.39
N GLU A 37 -3.52 -10.63 8.20
CA GLU A 37 -3.60 -11.28 6.90
C GLU A 37 -4.56 -10.54 5.95
N MET A 38 -5.78 -10.24 6.41
CA MET A 38 -6.76 -9.51 5.62
C MET A 38 -6.27 -8.11 5.24
N LYS A 39 -5.62 -7.41 6.18
CA LYS A 39 -4.99 -6.11 5.92
C LYS A 39 -3.94 -6.22 4.80
N ARG A 40 -2.99 -7.16 4.90
CA ARG A 40 -1.98 -7.37 3.84
C ARG A 40 -2.63 -7.63 2.48
N TRP A 41 -3.62 -8.51 2.44
CA TRP A 41 -4.34 -8.81 1.19
C TRP A 41 -5.07 -7.60 0.62
N ALA A 42 -5.62 -6.71 1.47
CA ALA A 42 -6.26 -5.48 1.03
C ALA A 42 -5.30 -4.58 0.24
N GLY A 43 -4.12 -4.30 0.81
CA GLY A 43 -3.09 -3.51 0.12
C GLY A 43 -2.59 -4.16 -1.17
N ILE A 44 -2.37 -5.48 -1.14
CA ILE A 44 -1.94 -6.26 -2.31
C ILE A 44 -2.99 -6.21 -3.42
N ALA A 45 -4.28 -6.37 -3.09
CA ALA A 45 -5.38 -6.37 -4.04
C ALA A 45 -5.44 -5.06 -4.84
N ILE A 46 -5.40 -3.92 -4.13
CA ILE A 46 -5.42 -2.59 -4.74
C ILE A 46 -4.18 -2.38 -5.61
N THR A 47 -3.00 -2.75 -5.10
CA THR A 47 -1.74 -2.55 -5.84
C THR A 47 -1.71 -3.39 -7.13
N LYS A 48 -2.12 -4.65 -7.08
CA LYS A 48 -2.23 -5.52 -8.26
C LYS A 48 -3.23 -4.95 -9.27
N LYS A 49 -4.41 -4.53 -8.81
CA LYS A 49 -5.41 -3.93 -9.68
C LYS A 49 -4.89 -2.67 -10.36
N ALA A 50 -4.23 -1.78 -9.62
CA ALA A 50 -3.62 -0.57 -10.16
C ALA A 50 -2.56 -0.91 -11.24
N CYS A 51 -1.67 -1.89 -10.98
CA CYS A 51 -0.70 -2.35 -11.98
C CYS A 51 -1.39 -2.87 -13.25
N LYS A 52 -2.46 -3.67 -13.11
CA LYS A 52 -3.24 -4.19 -14.25
C LYS A 52 -3.92 -3.08 -15.04
N ILE A 53 -4.46 -2.05 -14.37
CA ILE A 53 -5.06 -0.88 -15.04
C ILE A 53 -4.02 -0.11 -15.82
N LEU A 54 -2.84 0.17 -15.22
CA LEU A 54 -1.74 0.87 -15.90
C LEU A 54 -1.29 0.13 -17.15
N ALA A 55 -1.10 -1.18 -17.06
CA ALA A 55 -0.71 -2.01 -18.20
C ALA A 55 -1.80 -2.06 -19.29
N LYS A 56 -3.06 -2.31 -18.91
CA LYS A 56 -4.18 -2.44 -19.86
C LYS A 56 -4.47 -1.14 -20.63
N ARG A 57 -4.22 0.01 -20.00
CA ARG A 57 -4.47 1.35 -20.59
C ARG A 57 -3.21 2.00 -21.17
N ASP A 58 -2.10 1.27 -21.22
CA ASP A 58 -0.81 1.74 -21.74
C ASP A 58 -0.34 3.06 -21.09
N TYR A 59 -0.55 3.18 -19.78
CA TYR A 59 -0.06 4.35 -19.04
C TYR A 59 1.45 4.23 -18.79
N PRO A 60 2.24 5.30 -19.01
CA PRO A 60 3.70 5.25 -18.92
C PRO A 60 4.24 5.20 -17.49
N SER A 61 3.39 5.48 -16.49
CA SER A 61 3.76 5.48 -15.07
C SER A 61 3.83 4.06 -14.51
N LYS A 62 4.66 3.87 -13.47
CA LYS A 62 4.67 2.64 -12.67
C LYS A 62 4.06 2.88 -11.29
N MET A 63 3.56 1.83 -10.64
CA MET A 63 3.27 1.92 -9.21
C MET A 63 4.57 1.97 -8.41
N LEU A 64 4.64 2.84 -7.40
CA LEU A 64 5.67 2.84 -6.37
C LEU A 64 5.06 2.40 -5.05
N VAL A 65 5.46 1.22 -4.56
CA VAL A 65 5.01 0.70 -3.27
C VAL A 65 5.92 1.27 -2.18
N ALA A 66 5.32 2.04 -1.28
CA ALA A 66 5.97 2.65 -0.12
C ALA A 66 5.27 2.22 1.16
N SER A 67 5.89 2.42 2.32
CA SER A 67 5.28 2.07 3.62
C SER A 67 4.96 0.57 3.73
N SER A 68 5.82 -0.31 3.19
CA SER A 68 5.63 -1.75 3.34
C SER A 68 5.81 -2.23 4.78
N ARG A 69 5.20 -3.36 5.12
CA ARG A 69 5.29 -4.01 6.45
C ARG A 69 5.82 -5.42 6.31
N VAL A 70 6.47 -5.90 7.36
CA VAL A 70 6.68 -7.32 7.58
C VAL A 70 5.30 -7.95 7.89
N SER A 71 4.98 -9.06 7.24
CA SER A 71 3.65 -9.71 7.34
C SER A 71 3.53 -10.53 8.63
N PRO A 72 2.35 -11.05 9.01
CA PRO A 72 2.26 -11.99 10.12
C PRO A 72 3.07 -13.27 9.87
N LYS A 73 3.41 -13.97 10.96
CA LYS A 73 3.98 -15.32 10.86
C LYS A 73 2.90 -16.31 10.49
N VAL A 74 3.17 -17.16 9.51
CA VAL A 74 2.29 -18.26 9.10
C VAL A 74 3.02 -19.56 9.30
N ASN A 75 2.45 -20.44 10.12
CA ASN A 75 3.04 -21.74 10.47
C ASN A 75 4.50 -21.64 10.96
N GLY A 76 4.79 -20.62 11.79
CA GLY A 76 6.11 -20.36 12.35
C GLY A 76 7.08 -19.62 11.42
N THR A 77 6.78 -19.50 10.13
CA THR A 77 7.62 -18.79 9.16
C THR A 77 7.22 -17.32 9.07
N GLN A 78 8.21 -16.43 9.03
CA GLN A 78 8.03 -14.98 8.89
C GLN A 78 8.06 -14.60 7.41
N TYR A 79 7.07 -13.82 6.95
CA TYR A 79 6.92 -13.42 5.54
C TYR A 79 6.95 -11.90 5.36
N ILE A 80 7.15 -11.46 4.13
CA ILE A 80 6.90 -10.09 3.65
C ILE A 80 6.03 -10.19 2.39
N TRP A 81 4.72 -10.35 2.57
CA TRP A 81 3.75 -10.51 1.48
C TRP A 81 3.67 -9.30 0.56
N HIS A 82 3.96 -8.10 1.05
CA HIS A 82 4.07 -6.92 0.19
C HIS A 82 5.17 -7.04 -0.86
N ILE A 83 6.17 -7.90 -0.66
CA ILE A 83 7.18 -8.20 -1.67
C ILE A 83 6.78 -9.48 -2.40
N GLU A 84 6.54 -10.55 -1.64
CA GLU A 84 6.33 -11.89 -2.19
C GLU A 84 5.09 -11.96 -3.10
N LYS A 85 3.96 -11.40 -2.68
CA LYS A 85 2.70 -11.49 -3.45
C LYS A 85 2.64 -10.49 -4.59
N LEU A 86 3.48 -9.47 -4.58
CA LEU A 86 3.59 -8.43 -5.61
C LEU A 86 4.75 -8.67 -6.59
N ALA A 87 5.51 -9.73 -6.39
CA ALA A 87 6.60 -10.12 -7.27
C ALA A 87 6.09 -10.40 -8.68
N GLY A 88 6.85 -9.97 -9.69
CA GLY A 88 6.48 -10.03 -11.11
C GLY A 88 5.65 -8.84 -11.60
N CYS A 89 5.01 -8.08 -10.70
CA CYS A 89 4.25 -6.90 -11.13
C CYS A 89 5.16 -5.76 -11.60
N ASN A 90 4.68 -4.98 -12.57
CA ASN A 90 5.40 -3.81 -13.11
C ASN A 90 5.33 -2.61 -12.14
N LEU A 91 6.09 -2.71 -11.05
CA LEU A 91 6.15 -1.72 -9.98
C LEU A 91 7.58 -1.54 -9.47
N VAL A 92 7.77 -0.54 -8.62
CA VAL A 92 9.02 -0.26 -7.92
C VAL A 92 8.75 -0.12 -6.42
N TYR A 93 9.76 -0.30 -5.58
CA TYR A 93 9.64 -0.15 -4.13
C TYR A 93 10.45 1.04 -3.63
N THR A 94 9.94 1.72 -2.61
CA THR A 94 10.81 2.36 -1.62
C THR A 94 10.86 1.48 -0.37
N MET A 95 12.07 1.22 0.11
CA MET A 95 12.29 0.38 1.28
C MET A 95 13.14 1.15 2.28
N ASN A 96 12.68 1.21 3.53
CA ASN A 96 13.51 1.73 4.61
C ASN A 96 14.59 0.70 5.00
N PRO A 97 15.65 1.10 5.72
CA PRO A 97 16.74 0.19 6.10
C PRO A 97 16.26 -1.07 6.83
N GLU A 98 15.26 -0.95 7.71
CA GLU A 98 14.72 -2.10 8.44
C GLU A 98 14.04 -3.13 7.53
N LEU A 99 13.27 -2.69 6.54
CA LEU A 99 12.64 -3.61 5.58
C LEU A 99 13.68 -4.27 4.69
N ILE A 100 14.72 -3.54 4.27
CA ILE A 100 15.84 -4.11 3.50
C ILE A 100 16.52 -5.21 4.32
N LYS A 101 16.84 -4.92 5.60
CA LYS A 101 17.44 -5.89 6.51
C LYS A 101 16.55 -7.13 6.69
N ALA A 102 15.26 -6.93 6.95
CA ALA A 102 14.30 -8.02 7.10
C ALA A 102 14.22 -8.87 5.81
N PHE A 103 14.18 -8.22 4.65
CA PHE A 103 14.16 -8.89 3.37
C PHE A 103 15.42 -9.74 3.16
N MET A 104 16.61 -9.17 3.36
CA MET A 104 17.88 -9.88 3.23
C MET A 104 17.99 -11.08 4.17
N MET A 105 17.46 -10.98 5.41
CA MET A 105 17.52 -12.09 6.37
C MET A 105 16.48 -13.18 6.09
N LEU A 106 15.26 -12.81 5.70
CA LEU A 106 14.15 -13.75 5.53
C LEU A 106 14.13 -14.44 4.17
N TYR A 107 14.71 -13.79 3.15
CA TYR A 107 14.66 -14.24 1.76
C TYR A 107 16.04 -14.56 1.16
N MET A 108 17.09 -14.71 1.99
CA MET A 108 18.43 -15.09 1.52
C MET A 108 18.43 -16.42 0.74
N ASP A 109 17.83 -17.44 1.33
CA ASP A 109 17.76 -18.81 0.77
C ASP A 109 16.33 -19.17 0.32
N ARG A 110 15.47 -18.15 0.19
CA ARG A 110 14.06 -18.34 -0.16
C ARG A 110 13.74 -17.56 -1.43
N PRO A 111 13.84 -18.20 -2.61
CA PRO A 111 13.57 -17.52 -3.87
C PRO A 111 12.13 -17.02 -3.91
N ILE A 112 11.95 -15.86 -4.54
CA ILE A 112 10.63 -15.28 -4.78
C ILE A 112 10.21 -15.64 -6.20
N GLU A 113 9.04 -16.25 -6.30
CA GLU A 113 8.40 -16.58 -7.56
C GLU A 113 7.53 -15.41 -8.05
N ASP A 114 7.28 -15.37 -9.36
CA ASP A 114 6.28 -14.46 -9.91
C ASP A 114 4.89 -14.83 -9.37
N LYS A 115 4.26 -13.87 -8.71
CA LYS A 115 2.93 -14.02 -8.12
C LYS A 115 2.00 -12.90 -8.57
N CYS A 116 2.32 -12.16 -9.63
CA CYS A 116 1.52 -11.00 -10.03
C CYS A 116 0.09 -11.39 -10.41
N GLU A 117 -0.07 -12.57 -11.03
CA GLU A 117 -1.36 -13.12 -11.42
C GLU A 117 -2.06 -13.94 -10.31
N GLU A 118 -1.42 -14.16 -9.17
CA GLU A 118 -2.06 -14.81 -8.02
C GLU A 118 -3.25 -13.94 -7.53
N SER A 119 -4.45 -14.52 -7.47
CA SER A 119 -5.62 -13.83 -6.93
C SER A 119 -5.56 -13.71 -5.41
N VAL A 120 -6.28 -12.72 -4.88
CA VAL A 120 -6.63 -12.71 -3.45
C VAL A 120 -7.56 -13.88 -3.19
N PRO A 121 -7.44 -14.62 -2.07
CA PRO A 121 -8.40 -15.66 -1.71
C PRO A 121 -9.84 -15.13 -1.71
N ASP A 122 -10.76 -15.85 -2.34
CA ASP A 122 -12.13 -15.38 -2.58
C ASP A 122 -12.84 -15.00 -1.27
N GLU A 123 -12.72 -15.83 -0.23
CA GLU A 123 -13.30 -15.56 1.10
C GLU A 123 -12.78 -14.26 1.74
N ILE A 124 -11.51 -13.91 1.50
CA ILE A 124 -10.93 -12.66 1.98
C ILE A 124 -11.47 -11.50 1.15
N MET A 125 -11.48 -11.63 -0.17
CA MET A 125 -11.98 -10.59 -1.06
C MET A 125 -13.44 -10.26 -0.81
N GLU A 126 -14.30 -11.27 -0.61
CA GLU A 126 -15.71 -11.08 -0.26
C GLU A 126 -15.89 -10.29 1.04
N LYS A 127 -15.11 -10.59 2.08
CA LYS A 127 -15.13 -9.83 3.34
C LYS A 127 -14.63 -8.41 3.14
N LEU A 128 -13.54 -8.23 2.41
CA LEU A 128 -12.97 -6.91 2.14
C LEU A 128 -13.95 -6.01 1.37
N LEU A 129 -14.63 -6.53 0.35
CA LEU A 129 -15.63 -5.80 -0.44
C LEU A 129 -16.88 -5.39 0.35
N ARG A 130 -17.11 -5.98 1.53
CA ARG A 130 -18.18 -5.52 2.44
C ARG A 130 -17.79 -4.27 3.23
N VAL A 131 -16.49 -3.94 3.32
CA VAL A 131 -16.00 -2.76 4.05
C VAL A 131 -15.92 -1.57 3.07
N PRO A 132 -16.70 -0.49 3.24
CA PRO A 132 -16.80 0.60 2.27
C PRO A 132 -15.45 1.21 1.91
N TYR A 133 -14.59 1.44 2.89
CA TYR A 133 -13.25 1.98 2.70
C TYR A 133 -12.45 1.17 1.68
N PHE A 134 -12.48 -0.16 1.79
CA PHE A 134 -11.83 -1.03 0.82
C PHE A 134 -12.59 -1.06 -0.51
N ALA A 135 -13.92 -1.24 -0.49
CA ALA A 135 -14.72 -1.33 -1.70
C ALA A 135 -14.61 -0.08 -2.58
N GLU A 136 -14.62 1.10 -1.95
CA GLU A 136 -14.45 2.41 -2.59
C GLU A 136 -13.01 2.59 -3.07
N GLY A 137 -12.00 2.26 -2.26
CA GLY A 137 -10.60 2.33 -2.69
C GLY A 137 -10.23 1.33 -3.79
N TYR A 138 -10.94 0.20 -3.86
CA TYR A 138 -10.74 -0.83 -4.88
C TYR A 138 -11.51 -0.53 -6.18
N GLY A 139 -12.64 0.16 -6.12
CA GLY A 139 -13.43 0.55 -7.29
C GLY A 139 -12.71 1.59 -8.17
N GLU A 140 -12.97 1.57 -9.48
CA GLU A 140 -12.30 2.49 -10.42
C GLU A 140 -13.00 3.85 -10.54
N THR A 141 -14.30 3.90 -10.22
CA THR A 141 -15.15 5.09 -10.38
C THR A 141 -15.99 5.35 -9.12
N THR A 142 -15.58 4.77 -8.00
CA THR A 142 -16.28 4.80 -6.70
C THR A 142 -15.97 6.06 -5.91
N ILE A 143 -14.82 6.68 -6.14
CA ILE A 143 -14.42 7.94 -5.52
C ILE A 143 -14.46 9.04 -6.60
N PRO A 144 -15.38 10.00 -6.51
CA PRO A 144 -15.37 11.19 -7.37
C PRO A 144 -14.08 12.00 -7.20
N LEU A 145 -13.65 12.69 -8.25
CA LEU A 145 -12.41 13.47 -8.23
C LEU A 145 -12.43 14.57 -7.17
N GLU A 146 -13.57 15.22 -7.01
CA GLU A 146 -13.85 16.27 -6.02
C GLU A 146 -13.84 15.77 -4.56
N ASP A 147 -13.91 14.46 -4.34
CA ASP A 147 -13.92 13.86 -3.02
C ASP A 147 -12.56 13.31 -2.59
N PHE A 148 -11.56 13.28 -3.49
CA PHE A 148 -10.23 12.77 -3.20
C PHE A 148 -9.55 13.50 -2.02
N GLU A 149 -9.71 14.82 -1.96
CA GLU A 149 -9.16 15.66 -0.87
C GLU A 149 -9.91 15.47 0.46
N LYS A 150 -11.12 14.92 0.41
CA LYS A 150 -11.96 14.66 1.58
C LYS A 150 -11.75 13.27 2.17
N LEU A 151 -11.01 12.40 1.47
CA LEU A 151 -10.69 11.07 1.96
C LEU A 151 -9.89 11.17 3.26
N GLU A 152 -10.30 10.42 4.28
CA GLU A 152 -9.64 10.42 5.59
C GLU A 152 -8.13 10.13 5.49
N PRO A 153 -7.64 9.14 4.70
CA PRO A 153 -6.20 8.93 4.56
C PRO A 153 -5.45 10.10 3.93
N THR A 154 -6.10 10.83 3.01
CA THR A 154 -5.55 12.04 2.39
C THR A 154 -5.39 13.13 3.43
N ILE A 155 -6.45 13.40 4.21
CA ILE A 155 -6.44 14.41 5.27
C ILE A 155 -5.41 14.07 6.36
N THR A 156 -5.37 12.81 6.80
CA THR A 156 -4.43 12.34 7.81
C THR A 156 -2.98 12.50 7.34
N THR A 157 -2.70 12.12 6.09
CA THR A 157 -1.37 12.27 5.49
C THR A 157 -0.98 13.73 5.34
N TYR A 158 -1.87 14.57 4.81
CA TYR A 158 -1.68 16.01 4.70
C TYR A 158 -1.32 16.63 6.05
N THR A 159 -2.13 16.36 7.08
CA THR A 159 -1.95 16.89 8.43
C THR A 159 -0.59 16.50 9.01
N GLN A 160 -0.17 15.23 8.85
CA GLN A 160 1.12 14.77 9.35
C GLN A 160 2.31 15.43 8.65
N PHE A 161 2.26 15.54 7.32
CA PHE A 161 3.34 16.19 6.56
C PHE A 161 3.40 17.69 6.84
N SER A 162 2.25 18.38 6.89
CA SER A 162 2.19 19.81 7.26
C SER A 162 2.77 20.03 8.66
N LYS A 163 2.41 19.19 9.63
CA LYS A 163 2.98 19.27 10.98
C LYS A 163 4.49 19.05 10.98
N ALA A 164 5.00 18.06 10.26
CA ALA A 164 6.43 17.79 10.20
C ALA A 164 7.23 18.96 9.62
N VAL A 165 6.68 19.66 8.61
CA VAL A 165 7.29 20.88 8.05
C VAL A 165 7.28 22.02 9.07
N ILE A 166 6.15 22.25 9.74
CA ILE A 166 6.05 23.29 10.80
C ILE A 166 7.05 23.02 11.93
N ASP A 167 7.16 21.77 12.37
CA ASP A 167 8.10 21.37 13.42
C ASP A 167 9.55 21.60 12.99
N LEU A 168 9.89 21.30 11.73
CA LEU A 168 11.21 21.59 11.15
C LEU A 168 11.50 23.09 11.11
N GLU A 169 10.55 23.91 10.67
CA GLU A 169 10.69 25.37 10.65
C GLU A 169 10.90 25.94 12.05
N ASN A 170 10.12 25.48 13.04
CA ASN A 170 10.26 25.88 14.43
C ASN A 170 11.64 25.48 15.00
N TYR A 171 12.11 24.27 14.68
CA TYR A 171 13.43 23.81 15.07
C TYR A 171 14.53 24.72 14.49
N VAL A 172 14.48 24.99 13.19
CA VAL A 172 15.46 25.88 12.53
C VAL A 172 15.42 27.29 13.13
N ARG A 173 14.23 27.84 13.41
CA ARG A 173 14.09 29.14 14.09
C ARG A 173 14.68 29.15 15.49
N SER A 174 14.68 28.03 16.21
CA SER A 174 15.25 27.96 17.56
C SER A 174 16.78 27.96 17.60
N LEU A 175 17.44 27.77 16.45
CA LEU A 175 18.90 27.74 16.33
C LEU A 175 19.53 29.13 16.06
N PHE A 176 18.72 30.13 15.73
CA PHE A 176 19.14 31.50 15.40
C PHE A 176 18.38 32.52 16.25
#